data_AF-A0A6C0KW75-F1
#
_entry.id   AF-A0A6C0KW75-F1
#
_cell.length_a   1.000
_cell.length_b   1.000
_cell.length_c   1.000
_cell.angle_alpha   90.00
_cell.angle_beta   90.00
_cell.angle_gamma   90.00
#
_symmetry.space_group_name_H-M   'P 1'
#
loop_
_entity.id
_entity.type
_entity.pdbx_description
1 polymer ?
#
loop_
_entity_poly.entity_id
_entity_poly.type
_entity_poly.pdbx_seq_one_letter_code
_entity_poly.pdbx_strand_id
1 'polypeptide(L)'
;MNIDNDKTNYNTDTKILTNLLVLDSDHRDTTIYSKANNFIIDLDTAGQPPLRDVLGIRMYKFYMYGGSSSNLQPSSVYLQLNDYNHIITGTPLIKSAFANFITNPNGVTFYDSSSVLMETDSSIYTFNPVAGNIRKFKISILNSDGTLYDTKDFKVVMSLTVLSKRNKYSRN
;
A
#
# COMPACT_ATOMS: atom_id res chain seq x y z
N MET A 1 -37.14 35.29 34.00
CA MET A 1 -36.17 35.63 32.93
C MET A 1 -35.35 34.37 32.70
N ASN A 2 -35.73 33.58 31.68
CA ASN A 2 -35.11 32.31 31.35
C ASN A 2 -33.93 32.62 30.43
N ILE A 3 -32.71 32.28 30.84
CA ILE A 3 -31.54 32.34 29.97
C ILE A 3 -31.24 30.89 29.59
N ASP A 4 -31.64 30.53 28.37
CA ASP A 4 -31.35 29.25 27.75
C ASP A 4 -29.82 29.05 27.67
N ASN A 5 -29.31 28.14 28.50
CA ASN A 5 -27.96 27.61 28.39
C ASN A 5 -27.96 26.44 27.41
N ASP A 6 -28.12 26.72 26.11
CA ASP A 6 -27.90 25.69 25.09
C ASP A 6 -26.47 25.78 24.55
N LYS A 7 -25.50 25.47 25.42
CA LYS A 7 -24.13 25.16 25.00
C LYS A 7 -24.09 23.70 24.58
N THR A 8 -24.31 23.45 23.29
CA THR A 8 -23.97 22.18 22.66
C THR A 8 -22.44 21.99 22.70
N ASN A 9 -21.97 21.33 23.75
CA ASN A 9 -20.58 20.88 23.85
C ASN A 9 -20.38 19.73 22.86
N TYR A 10 -19.88 20.04 21.66
CA TYR A 10 -19.39 19.05 20.71
C TYR A 10 -18.08 18.45 21.22
N ASN A 11 -18.17 17.46 22.10
CA ASN A 11 -17.00 16.68 22.47
C ASN A 11 -16.72 15.65 21.37
N THR A 12 -15.74 15.96 20.50
CA THR A 12 -15.33 15.05 19.42
C THR A 12 -14.36 14.02 19.97
N ASP A 13 -14.89 12.87 20.38
CA ASP A 13 -14.05 11.72 20.72
C ASP A 13 -13.28 11.28 19.47
N THR A 14 -11.98 11.53 19.46
CA THR A 14 -11.08 11.08 18.41
C THR A 14 -10.53 9.70 18.78
N LYS A 15 -10.65 8.73 17.88
CA LYS A 15 -10.13 7.37 18.05
C LYS A 15 -9.16 7.02 16.94
N ILE A 16 -8.14 6.25 17.27
CA ILE A 16 -7.26 5.64 16.28
C ILE A 16 -7.88 4.31 15.87
N LEU A 17 -8.15 4.15 14.58
CA LEU A 17 -8.63 2.89 14.00
C LEU A 17 -7.57 2.31 13.08
N THR A 18 -7.57 0.98 12.98
CA THR A 18 -6.77 0.25 12.00
C THR A 18 -7.71 -0.41 10.99
N ASN A 19 -7.57 -0.05 9.72
CA ASN A 19 -8.32 -0.65 8.62
C ASN A 19 -7.38 -1.43 7.70
N LEU A 20 -7.92 -2.42 7.00
CA LEU A 20 -7.19 -3.09 5.92
C LEU A 20 -7.59 -2.48 4.58
N LEU A 21 -6.60 -2.22 3.74
CA LEU A 21 -6.74 -1.85 2.35
C LEU A 21 -6.08 -2.90 1.48
N VAL A 22 -6.75 -3.27 0.39
CA VAL A 22 -6.19 -4.17 -0.62
C VAL A 22 -6.00 -3.36 -1.90
N LEU A 23 -4.76 -3.30 -2.38
CA LEU A 23 -4.42 -2.79 -3.70
C LEU A 23 -4.17 -3.98 -4.61
N ASP A 24 -4.97 -4.06 -5.66
CA ASP A 24 -4.96 -5.16 -6.62
C ASP A 24 -4.58 -4.60 -7.99
N SER A 25 -3.61 -5.22 -8.66
CA SER A 25 -3.13 -4.71 -9.95
C SER A 25 -4.18 -4.84 -11.06
N ASP A 26 -5.19 -5.69 -10.86
CA ASP A 26 -6.34 -5.82 -11.77
C ASP A 26 -7.23 -4.56 -11.80
N HIS A 27 -7.14 -3.69 -10.80
CA HIS A 27 -7.84 -2.40 -10.79
C HIS A 27 -7.12 -1.28 -11.54
N ARG A 28 -6.00 -1.58 -12.23
CA ARG A 28 -5.31 -0.59 -13.07
C ARG A 28 -6.12 -0.31 -14.35
N ASP A 29 -5.96 0.89 -14.90
CA ASP A 29 -6.42 1.18 -16.25
C ASP A 29 -5.52 0.46 -17.26
N THR A 30 -5.98 -0.67 -17.78
CA THR A 30 -5.22 -1.52 -18.71
C THR A 30 -5.04 -0.90 -20.09
N THR A 31 -5.80 0.15 -20.43
CA THR A 31 -5.64 0.89 -21.69
C THR A 31 -4.42 1.81 -21.66
N ILE A 32 -4.02 2.26 -20.46
CA ILE A 32 -2.84 3.10 -20.24
C ILE A 32 -1.67 2.25 -19.73
N TYR A 33 -1.94 1.32 -18.81
CA TYR A 33 -0.95 0.50 -18.12
C TYR A 33 -1.14 -0.98 -18.46
N SER A 34 -0.55 -1.41 -19.57
CA SER A 34 -0.67 -2.79 -20.05
C SER A 34 -0.05 -3.82 -19.09
N LYS A 35 0.98 -3.43 -18.32
CA LYS A 35 1.69 -4.29 -17.37
C LYS A 35 1.39 -3.95 -15.91
N ALA A 36 1.42 -4.98 -15.06
CA ALA A 36 1.20 -4.89 -13.62
C ALA A 36 2.45 -4.49 -12.82
N ASN A 37 3.30 -3.61 -13.34
CA ASN A 37 4.57 -3.26 -12.70
C ASN A 37 4.83 -1.76 -12.56
N ASN A 38 4.01 -0.91 -13.20
CA ASN A 38 4.09 0.53 -13.06
C ASN A 38 2.75 1.17 -13.46
N PHE A 39 1.95 1.56 -12.48
CA PHE A 39 0.63 2.11 -12.72
C PHE A 39 0.13 2.99 -11.57
N ILE A 40 -1.03 3.59 -11.78
CA ILE A 40 -1.75 4.34 -10.75
C ILE A 40 -3.07 3.63 -10.48
N ILE A 41 -3.36 3.36 -9.21
CA ILE A 41 -4.71 3.02 -8.75
C ILE A 41 -5.34 4.31 -8.26
N ASP A 42 -6.47 4.68 -8.86
CA ASP A 42 -7.39 5.66 -8.29
C ASP A 42 -8.45 4.91 -7.48
N LEU A 43 -8.51 5.19 -6.17
CA LEU A 43 -9.43 4.54 -5.25
C LEU A 43 -10.88 4.78 -5.65
N ASP A 44 -11.19 5.97 -6.16
CA ASP A 44 -12.56 6.33 -6.57
C ASP A 44 -13.02 5.41 -7.72
N THR A 45 -12.15 5.14 -8.71
CA THR A 45 -12.46 4.24 -9.83
C THR A 45 -12.39 2.76 -9.47
N ALA A 46 -11.62 2.40 -8.44
CA ALA A 46 -11.53 1.04 -7.90
C ALA A 46 -12.71 0.67 -6.98
N GLY A 47 -13.73 1.53 -6.86
CA GLY A 47 -14.88 1.32 -5.98
C GLY A 47 -14.54 1.40 -4.49
N GLN A 48 -13.40 1.99 -4.14
CA GLN A 48 -12.93 2.16 -2.77
C GLN A 48 -13.24 3.60 -2.31
N PRO A 49 -13.77 3.81 -1.11
CA PRO A 49 -13.94 5.16 -0.60
C PRO A 49 -12.57 5.84 -0.44
N PRO A 50 -12.47 7.17 -0.67
CA PRO A 50 -11.23 7.89 -0.45
C PRO A 50 -10.83 7.80 1.03
N LEU A 51 -9.55 7.52 1.28
CA LEU A 51 -9.04 7.39 2.64
C LEU A 51 -8.82 8.77 3.22
N ARG A 52 -9.41 9.03 4.40
CA ARG A 52 -9.30 10.32 5.08
C ARG A 52 -8.58 10.17 6.40
N ASP A 53 -7.90 11.24 6.80
CA ASP A 53 -7.21 11.34 8.09
C ASP A 53 -6.26 10.15 8.34
N VAL A 54 -5.57 9.70 7.29
CA VAL A 54 -4.59 8.61 7.38
C VAL A 54 -3.37 9.16 8.09
N LEU A 55 -2.98 8.52 9.19
CA LEU A 55 -1.78 8.83 9.97
C LEU A 55 -0.57 8.04 9.53
N GLY A 56 -0.80 6.84 8.99
CA GLY A 56 0.25 6.09 8.35
C GLY A 56 -0.23 4.78 7.78
N ILE A 57 0.65 4.21 6.97
CA ILE A 57 0.39 2.99 6.22
C ILE A 57 1.51 1.99 6.50
N ARG A 58 1.13 0.72 6.57
CA ARG A 58 2.04 -0.39 6.80
C ARG A 58 1.66 -1.50 5.84
N MET A 59 2.63 -2.07 5.12
CA MET A 59 2.35 -3.30 4.40
C MET A 59 2.01 -4.41 5.40
N TYR A 60 1.07 -5.29 5.08
CA TYR A 60 0.72 -6.46 5.88
C TYR A 60 1.05 -7.75 5.13
N LYS A 61 0.69 -7.82 3.85
CA LYS A 61 1.03 -8.94 2.97
C LYS A 61 1.27 -8.46 1.54
N PHE A 62 2.09 -9.19 0.82
CA PHE A 62 2.29 -9.01 -0.61
C PHE A 62 2.19 -10.34 -1.33
N TYR A 63 1.40 -10.36 -2.40
CA TYR A 63 1.21 -11.50 -3.28
C TYR A 63 1.67 -11.08 -4.66
N MET A 64 2.53 -11.86 -5.29
CA MET A 64 2.98 -11.61 -6.65
C MET A 64 2.74 -12.86 -7.50
N TYR A 65 2.19 -12.66 -8.69
CA TYR A 65 1.76 -13.74 -9.57
C TYR A 65 2.56 -13.70 -10.86
N GLY A 66 3.32 -14.77 -11.08
CA GLY A 66 4.25 -14.85 -12.19
C GLY A 66 5.37 -13.81 -12.11
N GLY A 67 6.31 -13.95 -13.04
CA GLY A 67 7.36 -12.98 -13.27
C GLY A 67 8.72 -13.62 -13.38
N SER A 68 9.50 -13.17 -14.35
CA SER A 68 10.82 -13.71 -14.63
C SER A 68 11.88 -12.70 -14.22
N SER A 69 12.71 -13.04 -13.24
CA SER A 69 14.05 -12.47 -13.20
C SER A 69 14.86 -13.22 -14.25
N SER A 70 15.38 -12.53 -15.26
CA SER A 70 16.28 -13.14 -16.25
C SER A 70 17.59 -13.65 -15.63
N ASN A 71 17.80 -13.44 -14.32
CA ASN A 71 18.97 -13.87 -13.57
C ASN A 71 18.58 -14.86 -12.47
N LEU A 72 19.18 -16.06 -12.52
CA LEU A 72 19.04 -17.21 -11.61
C LEU A 72 19.65 -16.99 -10.21
N GLN A 73 19.76 -15.74 -9.74
CA GLN A 73 20.29 -15.40 -8.42
C GLN A 73 19.19 -14.76 -7.56
N PRO A 74 19.28 -14.84 -6.22
CA PRO A 74 18.37 -14.08 -5.38
C PRO A 74 18.46 -12.60 -5.74
N SER A 75 17.38 -12.05 -6.27
CA SER A 75 17.33 -10.65 -6.69
C SER A 75 16.37 -9.89 -5.78
N SER A 76 16.85 -8.76 -5.25
CA SER A 76 16.00 -7.85 -4.51
C SER A 76 15.01 -7.18 -5.47
N VAL A 77 13.74 -7.28 -5.14
CA VAL A 77 12.61 -6.63 -5.82
C VAL A 77 12.06 -5.57 -4.89
N TYR A 78 11.81 -4.37 -5.40
CA TYR A 78 11.39 -3.23 -4.61
C TYR A 78 9.99 -2.81 -5.03
N LEU A 79 9.08 -2.70 -4.06
CA LEU A 79 7.79 -2.03 -4.27
C LEU A 79 7.96 -0.56 -3.89
N GLN A 80 7.71 0.31 -4.86
CA GLN A 80 7.58 1.73 -4.66
C GLN A 80 6.10 2.11 -4.62
N LEU A 81 5.78 2.90 -3.61
CA LEU A 81 4.53 3.61 -3.43
C LEU A 81 4.94 5.07 -3.31
N ASN A 82 5.06 5.77 -4.45
CA ASN A 82 6.03 6.86 -4.64
C ASN A 82 6.03 8.01 -3.63
N ASP A 83 4.88 8.32 -3.02
CA ASP A 83 4.77 9.39 -2.01
C ASP A 83 4.92 8.86 -0.56
N TYR A 84 5.18 7.57 -0.41
CA TYR A 84 5.15 6.83 0.85
C TYR A 84 6.39 5.94 1.04
N ASN A 85 7.44 6.14 0.24
CA ASN A 85 8.68 5.36 0.32
C ASN A 85 9.60 5.90 1.42
N HIS A 86 9.70 5.21 2.57
CA HIS A 86 10.60 5.61 3.66
C HIS A 86 11.76 4.63 3.92
N ILE A 87 11.81 3.48 3.25
CA ILE A 87 12.95 2.57 3.36
C ILE A 87 14.05 3.08 2.45
N ILE A 88 15.13 3.61 3.01
CA ILE A 88 16.35 3.93 2.24
C ILE A 88 16.95 2.62 1.74
N THR A 89 17.21 2.52 0.44
CA THR A 89 17.87 1.33 -0.10
C THR A 89 19.37 1.57 -0.25
N GLY A 90 20.15 0.49 -0.19
CA GLY A 90 21.59 0.54 -0.48
C GLY A 90 21.91 0.56 -1.99
N THR A 91 20.89 0.63 -2.86
CA THR A 91 21.09 0.62 -4.31
C THR A 91 21.25 2.06 -4.84
N PRO A 92 22.17 2.32 -5.78
CA PRO A 92 22.38 3.67 -6.32
C PRO A 92 21.17 4.25 -7.07
N LEU A 93 20.35 3.37 -7.67
CA LEU A 93 19.27 3.76 -8.57
C LEU A 93 17.90 3.85 -7.88
N ILE A 94 17.69 3.15 -6.77
CA ILE A 94 16.45 3.19 -5.98
C ILE A 94 16.76 3.85 -4.64
N LYS A 95 16.63 5.18 -4.55
CA LYS A 95 16.97 5.89 -3.29
C LYS A 95 16.10 5.45 -2.11
N SER A 96 14.82 5.22 -2.35
CA SER A 96 13.90 4.70 -1.35
C SER A 96 12.81 3.80 -1.96
N ALA A 97 12.31 2.90 -1.14
CA ALA A 97 11.20 2.01 -1.45
C ALA A 97 10.20 1.98 -0.29
N PHE A 98 9.00 1.48 -0.57
CA PHE A 98 8.01 1.18 0.44
C PHE A 98 8.24 -0.21 1.04
N ALA A 99 8.67 -1.16 0.19
CA ALA A 99 9.04 -2.50 0.59
C ALA A 99 10.15 -3.08 -0.30
N ASN A 100 10.93 -4.02 0.25
CA ASN A 100 11.95 -4.80 -0.47
C ASN A 100 11.66 -6.29 -0.26
N PHE A 101 11.71 -7.10 -1.30
CA PHE A 101 11.49 -8.54 -1.26
C PHE A 101 12.71 -9.25 -1.84
N ILE A 102 13.10 -10.38 -1.27
CA ILE A 102 14.13 -11.24 -1.84
C ILE A 102 13.41 -12.35 -2.60
N THR A 103 13.56 -12.36 -3.93
CA THR A 103 13.13 -13.51 -4.74
C THR A 103 14.16 -14.63 -4.56
N ASN A 104 13.76 -15.86 -4.25
CA ASN A 104 14.69 -16.98 -4.07
C ASN A 104 14.62 -17.89 -5.30
N PRO A 105 15.74 -18.24 -5.97
CA PRO A 105 15.73 -19.01 -7.22
C PRO A 105 15.09 -20.41 -7.10
N ASN A 106 15.00 -20.96 -5.88
CA ASN A 106 14.40 -22.28 -5.63
C ASN A 106 12.93 -22.22 -5.16
N GLY A 107 12.31 -21.03 -5.13
CA GLY A 107 10.93 -20.84 -4.63
C GLY A 107 9.94 -20.27 -5.65
N VAL A 108 10.39 -19.97 -6.88
CA VAL A 108 9.53 -19.42 -7.94
C VAL A 108 9.34 -20.49 -9.02
N THR A 109 8.70 -21.58 -8.64
CA THR A 109 8.19 -22.53 -9.64
C THR A 109 6.93 -21.91 -10.24
N PHE A 110 7.05 -21.47 -11.48
CA PHE A 110 5.91 -21.09 -12.33
C PHE A 110 4.97 -22.29 -12.47
N TYR A 111 3.97 -22.35 -11.62
CA TYR A 111 2.80 -23.19 -11.86
C TYR A 111 1.58 -22.29 -11.86
N ASP A 112 1.03 -22.17 -13.07
CA ASP A 112 -0.34 -21.80 -13.35
C ASP A 112 -1.25 -22.16 -12.14
N SER A 113 -1.94 -21.15 -11.60
CA SER A 113 -2.89 -21.16 -10.47
C SER A 113 -2.44 -20.95 -9.00
N SER A 114 -1.15 -20.92 -8.62
CA SER A 114 -0.77 -20.77 -7.19
C SER A 114 -0.15 -19.40 -6.87
N SER A 115 -0.81 -18.62 -5.98
CA SER A 115 -0.25 -17.40 -5.40
C SER A 115 1.01 -17.73 -4.61
N VAL A 116 2.16 -17.16 -4.96
CA VAL A 116 3.34 -17.23 -4.10
C VAL A 116 3.22 -16.13 -3.06
N LEU A 117 3.01 -16.52 -1.80
CA LEU A 117 3.23 -15.62 -0.68
C LEU A 117 4.74 -15.46 -0.55
N MET A 118 5.28 -14.32 -0.98
CA MET A 118 6.67 -14.03 -0.66
C MET A 118 6.75 -13.74 0.84
N GLU A 119 7.58 -14.49 1.56
CA GLU A 119 7.87 -14.21 2.96
C GLU A 119 8.53 -12.83 3.03
N THR A 120 7.76 -11.85 3.50
CA THR A 120 8.25 -10.51 3.75
C THR A 120 9.08 -10.54 5.02
N ASP A 121 10.36 -10.13 4.93
CA ASP A 121 11.16 -9.80 6.11
C ASP A 121 10.35 -8.86 7.03
N SER A 122 10.26 -9.26 8.30
CA SER A 122 9.56 -8.53 9.35
C SER A 122 10.04 -7.08 9.54
N SER A 123 11.25 -6.75 9.07
CA SER A 123 11.80 -5.39 9.07
C SER A 123 11.09 -4.44 8.07
N ILE A 124 10.40 -4.99 7.06
CA ILE A 124 9.73 -4.24 5.98
C ILE A 124 8.38 -3.66 6.42
N TYR A 125 7.86 -4.08 7.57
CA TYR A 125 6.65 -3.53 8.17
C TYR A 125 6.93 -2.18 8.85
N THR A 126 7.59 -1.26 8.16
CA THR A 126 7.83 0.10 8.69
C THR A 126 6.52 0.89 8.61
N PHE A 127 6.19 1.60 9.68
CA PHE A 127 5.08 2.55 9.66
C PHE A 127 5.50 3.75 8.83
N ASN A 128 4.82 3.99 7.70
CA ASN A 128 5.09 5.12 6.82
C ASN A 128 4.08 6.21 7.17
N PRO A 129 4.47 7.27 7.89
CA PRO A 129 3.54 8.32 8.29
C PRO A 129 3.01 9.02 7.04
N VAL A 130 1.70 9.21 7.01
CA VAL A 130 1.02 9.97 5.97
C VAL A 130 0.31 11.13 6.65
N ALA A 131 0.30 12.29 5.99
CA ALA A 131 -0.47 13.43 6.45
C ALA A 131 -1.57 13.72 5.42
N GLY A 132 -2.79 13.24 5.67
CA GLY A 132 -3.99 13.70 4.99
C GLY A 132 -4.79 12.63 4.26
N ASN A 133 -5.37 13.04 3.13
CA ASN A 133 -6.31 12.22 2.37
C ASN A 133 -5.60 11.51 1.23
N ILE A 134 -5.80 10.20 1.11
CA ILE A 134 -5.26 9.39 0.03
C ILE A 134 -6.39 9.06 -0.94
N ARG A 135 -6.17 9.39 -2.22
CA ARG A 135 -7.05 9.01 -3.33
C ARG A 135 -6.36 8.13 -4.35
N LYS A 136 -5.06 8.28 -4.51
CA LYS A 136 -4.29 7.60 -5.55
C LYS A 136 -3.06 6.94 -4.95
N PHE A 137 -2.72 5.80 -5.51
CA PHE A 137 -1.46 5.12 -5.26
C PHE A 137 -0.73 4.99 -6.59
N LYS A 138 0.42 5.68 -6.71
CA LYS A 138 1.37 5.43 -7.78
C LYS A 138 2.28 4.29 -7.34
N ILE A 139 2.21 3.19 -8.07
CA ILE A 139 2.84 1.93 -7.72
C ILE A 139 3.84 1.55 -8.80
N SER A 140 5.06 1.18 -8.40
CA SER A 140 6.06 0.61 -9.28
C SER A 140 6.74 -0.58 -8.61
N ILE A 141 7.04 -1.64 -9.37
CA ILE A 141 7.83 -2.78 -8.92
C ILE A 141 9.14 -2.77 -9.70
N LEU A 142 10.26 -2.72 -8.99
CA LEU A 142 11.58 -2.56 -9.56
C LEU A 142 12.51 -3.72 -9.21
N ASN A 143 13.35 -4.11 -10.16
CA ASN A 143 14.55 -4.90 -9.91
C ASN A 143 15.58 -4.06 -9.14
N SER A 144 16.56 -4.71 -8.52
CA SER A 144 17.68 -4.03 -7.83
C SER A 144 18.52 -3.09 -8.71
N ASP A 145 18.46 -3.24 -10.03
CA ASP A 145 19.09 -2.35 -11.00
C ASP A 145 18.21 -1.15 -11.41
N GLY A 146 17.05 -0.97 -10.76
CA GLY A 146 16.10 0.11 -11.04
C GLY A 146 15.21 -0.11 -12.27
N THR A 147 15.36 -1.22 -13.00
CA THR A 147 14.45 -1.55 -14.10
C THR A 147 13.10 -2.07 -13.59
N LEU A 148 12.04 -1.94 -14.40
CA LEU A 148 10.72 -2.47 -14.04
C LEU A 148 10.76 -4.00 -13.97
N TYR A 149 10.31 -4.57 -12.86
CA TYR A 149 10.16 -6.01 -12.70
C TYR A 149 9.05 -6.51 -13.62
N ASP A 150 9.28 -7.58 -14.37
CA ASP A 150 8.25 -8.16 -15.23
C ASP A 150 7.37 -9.10 -14.40
N THR A 151 6.20 -8.63 -13.97
CA THR A 151 5.18 -9.42 -13.28
C THR A 151 3.89 -9.44 -14.08
N LYS A 152 3.14 -10.54 -13.97
CA LYS A 152 1.81 -10.65 -14.59
C LYS A 152 0.76 -9.88 -13.78
N ASP A 153 0.80 -10.04 -12.46
CA ASP A 153 -0.17 -9.44 -11.53
C ASP A 153 0.40 -9.45 -10.08
N PHE A 154 -0.16 -8.64 -9.20
CA PHE A 154 0.15 -8.64 -7.77
C PHE A 154 -1.02 -8.08 -6.93
N LYS A 155 -0.99 -8.40 -5.63
CA LYS A 155 -1.87 -7.81 -4.62
C LYS A 155 -1.07 -7.38 -3.40
N VAL A 156 -1.29 -6.15 -2.93
CA VAL A 156 -0.73 -5.63 -1.68
C VAL A 156 -1.86 -5.49 -0.67
N VAL A 157 -1.73 -6.13 0.49
CA VAL A 157 -2.60 -5.89 1.64
C VAL A 157 -1.86 -4.95 2.58
N MET A 158 -2.48 -3.84 2.92
CA MET A 158 -1.93 -2.81 3.80
C MET A 158 -2.83 -2.61 5.03
N SER A 159 -2.19 -2.35 6.16
CA SER A 159 -2.81 -1.81 7.35
C SER A 159 -2.72 -0.29 7.33
N LEU A 160 -3.85 0.38 7.50
CA LEU A 160 -3.99 1.83 7.56
C LEU A 160 -4.30 2.24 8.99
N THR A 161 -3.48 3.12 9.56
CA THR A 161 -3.81 3.79 10.82
C THR A 161 -4.50 5.11 10.50
N VAL A 162 -5.74 5.29 10.96
CA VAL A 162 -6.57 6.48 10.65
C VAL A 162 -7.11 7.12 11.93
N LEU A 163 -7.27 8.45 11.92
CA LEU A 163 -8.06 9.14 12.93
C LEU A 163 -9.53 9.11 12.56
N SER A 164 -10.36 8.52 13.43
CA SER A 164 -11.80 8.55 13.32
C SER A 164 -12.38 9.53 14.33
N LYS A 165 -13.10 10.54 13.85
CA LYS A 165 -13.92 11.41 14.70
C LYS A 165 -15.32 10.84 14.76
N ARG A 166 -15.81 10.46 15.94
CA ARG A 166 -17.24 10.19 16.14
C ARG A 166 -17.94 11.45 16.63
N ASN A 167 -18.93 11.91 15.89
CA ASN A 167 -19.90 12.86 16.44
C ASN A 167 -20.79 12.07 17.40
N LYS A 168 -20.61 12.27 18.71
CA LYS A 168 -21.61 11.85 19.70
C LYS A 168 -22.81 12.78 19.57
N TYR A 169 -23.91 12.28 19.04
CA TYR A 169 -25.20 12.92 19.27
C TYR A 169 -25.54 12.73 20.75
N SER A 170 -25.46 13.80 21.54
CA SER A 170 -26.08 13.82 22.86
C SER A 170 -27.59 13.75 22.63
N ARG A 171 -28.21 12.61 22.93
CA ARG A 171 -29.66 12.54 23.05
C ARG A 171 -30.01 13.21 24.38
N ASN A 172 -30.64 14.38 24.30
CA ASN A 172 -31.35 14.99 25.42
C ASN A 172 -32.59 14.16 25.75
#